data_AF-A0AAW1N292-F1
#
_entry.id   AF-A0AAW1N292-F1
#
_cell.length_a   1.000
_cell.length_b   1.000
_cell.length_c   1.000
_cell.angle_alpha   90.00
_cell.angle_beta   90.00
_cell.angle_gamma   90.00
#
_symmetry.space_group_name_H-M   'P 1'
#
loop_
_entity.id
_entity.type
_entity.pdbx_description
1 polymer ?
#
loop_
_entity_poly.entity_id
_entity_poly.type
_entity_poly.pdbx_seq_one_letter_code
_entity_poly.pdbx_strand_id
1 'polypeptide(L)'
;MFIPLTQKERNDHFTQNYKSFIPGYTGHCPTLRFHYGTCYGAKTKEILTELRDKRVIQDVQSQPYRQNDPGKAILRPIERIGGQMRDFGLDNKYRCPKYIIGYTGFIPTLNFRYGKSYGRSADDSMYEFTENLRRLKEARQNKERIAATDTPKTRPLRQEDEVTLLLNEYEEKRRYKAKEISPDCPPIAGYTGHIPRVKGNEESLSQRYNTVVKRGFNILKQERQKRDAMKNIQLKITDIVNEQEQPYIPKNS
;
A
#
# COMPACT_ATOMS: atom_id res chain seq x y z
N MET A 1 9.82 5.08 -1.24
CA MET A 1 8.65 5.87 -0.78
C MET A 1 7.60 5.82 -1.87
N PHE A 2 6.37 5.44 -1.55
CA PHE A 2 5.24 5.51 -2.49
C PHE A 2 4.58 6.88 -2.33
N ILE A 3 4.57 7.67 -3.40
CA ILE A 3 3.88 8.97 -3.42
C ILE A 3 2.51 8.74 -4.05
N PRO A 4 1.40 8.89 -3.30
CA PRO A 4 0.07 8.69 -3.84
C PRO A 4 -0.27 9.80 -4.85
N LEU A 5 -0.59 9.42 -6.08
CA LEU A 5 -1.10 10.34 -7.12
C LEU A 5 -2.43 10.95 -6.69
N THR A 6 -2.54 12.27 -6.81
CA THR A 6 -3.80 12.99 -6.59
C THR A 6 -4.84 12.57 -7.63
N GLN A 7 -6.13 12.72 -7.30
CA GLN A 7 -7.21 12.36 -8.23
C GLN A 7 -7.13 13.15 -9.55
N LYS A 8 -6.66 14.40 -9.49
CA LYS A 8 -6.46 15.25 -10.66
C LYS A 8 -5.35 14.71 -11.57
N GLU A 9 -4.16 14.47 -11.03
CA GLU A 9 -3.03 13.90 -11.80
C GLU A 9 -3.39 12.56 -12.43
N ARG A 10 -4.15 11.74 -11.70
CA ARG A 10 -4.67 10.47 -12.20
C ARG A 10 -5.60 10.68 -13.40
N ASN A 11 -6.59 11.55 -13.28
CA ASN A 11 -7.51 11.87 -14.38
C ASN A 11 -6.77 12.46 -15.59
N ASP A 12 -5.78 13.33 -15.35
CA ASP A 12 -4.94 13.90 -16.39
C ASP A 12 -4.17 12.78 -17.13
N HIS A 13 -3.57 11.84 -16.40
CA HIS A 13 -2.90 10.69 -17.00
C HIS A 13 -3.84 9.82 -17.85
N PHE A 14 -5.06 9.54 -17.37
CA PHE A 14 -6.05 8.77 -18.14
C PHE A 14 -6.56 9.51 -19.39
N THR A 15 -6.59 10.85 -19.36
CA THR A 15 -7.08 11.67 -20.47
C THR A 15 -5.99 12.09 -21.46
N GLN A 16 -4.71 11.96 -21.10
CA GLN A 16 -3.57 12.32 -21.95
C GLN A 16 -3.66 11.72 -23.36
N ASN A 17 -4.02 10.43 -23.46
CA ASN A 17 -4.12 9.70 -24.73
C ASN A 17 -5.49 9.80 -25.41
N TYR A 18 -6.44 10.56 -24.85
CA TYR A 18 -7.74 10.77 -25.47
C TYR A 18 -7.57 11.54 -26.79
N LYS A 19 -8.14 11.02 -27.89
CA LYS A 19 -8.00 11.53 -29.27
C LYS A 19 -6.60 11.42 -29.89
N SER A 20 -5.74 10.55 -29.37
CA SER A 20 -4.49 10.14 -30.02
C SER A 20 -4.65 8.79 -30.75
N PHE A 21 -3.69 8.41 -31.58
CA PHE A 21 -3.67 7.03 -32.08
C PHE A 21 -3.28 6.05 -30.97
N ILE A 22 -3.88 4.86 -31.00
CA ILE A 22 -3.56 3.82 -30.05
C ILE A 22 -2.08 3.41 -30.17
N PRO A 23 -1.38 3.16 -29.05
CA PRO A 23 -0.06 2.57 -29.08
C PRO A 23 -0.06 1.28 -29.91
N GLY A 24 0.90 1.11 -30.81
CA GLY A 24 0.97 -0.03 -31.73
C GLY A 24 0.08 0.06 -32.97
N TYR A 25 -0.57 1.20 -33.22
CA TYR A 25 -1.19 1.47 -34.52
C TYR A 25 -0.15 1.44 -35.65
N THR A 26 -0.32 0.51 -36.59
CA THR A 26 0.58 0.31 -37.73
C THR A 26 0.07 0.94 -39.03
N GLY A 27 -1.09 1.60 -38.98
CA GLY A 27 -1.66 2.29 -40.13
C GLY A 27 -0.99 3.64 -40.42
N HIS A 28 -1.45 4.31 -41.47
CA HIS A 28 -0.92 5.62 -41.85
C HIS A 28 -1.29 6.70 -40.82
N CYS A 29 -0.29 7.44 -40.34
CA CYS A 29 -0.46 8.70 -39.64
C CYS A 29 0.08 9.83 -40.52
N PRO A 30 -0.77 10.77 -40.97
CA PRO A 30 -0.33 11.88 -41.80
C PRO A 30 0.74 12.69 -41.06
N THR A 31 1.69 13.24 -41.80
CA THR A 31 2.78 14.12 -41.33
C THR A 31 3.67 13.59 -40.18
N LEU A 32 3.41 12.42 -39.59
CA LEU A 32 4.15 11.90 -38.43
C LEU A 32 5.67 11.87 -38.62
N ARG A 33 6.14 11.56 -39.83
CA ARG A 33 7.56 11.55 -40.19
C ARG A 33 8.27 12.89 -39.93
N PHE A 34 7.55 14.00 -39.95
CA PHE A 34 8.09 15.34 -39.74
C PHE A 34 8.04 15.79 -38.27
N HIS A 35 7.42 15.01 -37.37
CA HIS A 35 7.31 15.35 -35.96
C HIS A 35 8.20 14.42 -35.13
N TYR A 36 9.16 14.99 -34.41
CA TYR A 36 10.09 14.26 -33.54
C TYR A 36 10.19 14.92 -32.15
N GLY A 37 10.78 14.21 -31.19
CA GLY A 37 11.12 14.75 -29.85
C GLY A 37 10.06 14.59 -28.76
N THR A 38 8.87 14.05 -29.03
CA THR A 38 7.88 13.68 -27.98
C THR A 38 7.33 12.28 -28.20
N CYS A 39 6.56 11.76 -27.23
CA CYS A 39 5.97 10.43 -27.33
C CYS A 39 4.93 10.33 -28.45
N TYR A 40 4.76 9.11 -28.98
CA TYR A 40 3.85 8.83 -30.09
C TYR A 40 2.41 9.33 -29.84
N GLY A 41 1.88 9.13 -28.63
CA GLY A 41 0.54 9.59 -28.27
C GLY A 41 0.40 11.12 -28.33
N ALA A 42 1.41 11.87 -27.86
CA ALA A 42 1.40 13.33 -27.91
C ALA A 42 1.48 13.83 -29.35
N LYS A 43 2.39 13.30 -30.17
CA LYS A 43 2.53 13.71 -31.59
C LYS A 43 1.30 13.41 -32.42
N THR A 44 0.75 12.21 -32.30
CA THR A 44 -0.45 11.83 -33.07
C THR A 44 -1.66 12.65 -32.65
N LYS A 45 -1.76 13.03 -31.37
CA LYS A 45 -2.79 13.95 -30.89
C LYS A 45 -2.64 15.34 -31.50
N GLU A 46 -1.44 15.93 -31.46
CA GLU A 46 -1.13 17.23 -32.08
C GLU A 46 -1.51 17.23 -33.57
N ILE A 47 -1.06 16.23 -34.30
CA ILE A 47 -1.35 16.04 -35.74
C ILE A 47 -2.86 15.95 -35.97
N LEU A 48 -3.58 15.11 -35.22
CA LEU A 48 -5.01 14.94 -35.37
C LEU A 48 -5.80 16.22 -35.03
N THR A 49 -5.31 17.02 -34.08
CA THR A 49 -5.86 18.35 -33.78
C THR A 49 -5.61 19.31 -34.95
N GLU A 50 -4.38 19.40 -35.45
CA GLU A 50 -4.02 20.27 -36.57
C GLU A 50 -4.81 19.95 -37.84
N LEU A 51 -4.97 18.66 -38.17
CA LEU A 51 -5.73 18.23 -39.33
C LEU A 51 -7.23 18.53 -39.21
N ARG A 52 -7.76 18.51 -37.98
CA ARG A 52 -9.15 18.90 -37.68
C ARG A 52 -9.32 20.41 -37.81
N ASP A 53 -8.40 21.19 -37.27
CA ASP A 53 -8.41 22.65 -37.36
C ASP A 53 -8.33 23.11 -38.82
N LYS A 54 -7.51 22.43 -39.63
CA LYS A 54 -7.41 22.63 -41.08
C LYS A 54 -8.56 22.02 -41.89
N ARG A 55 -9.55 21.39 -41.23
CA ARG A 55 -10.69 20.67 -41.84
C ARG A 55 -10.30 19.64 -42.92
N VAL A 56 -9.07 19.12 -42.85
CA VAL A 56 -8.56 18.06 -43.73
C VAL A 56 -9.23 16.73 -43.38
N ILE A 57 -9.45 16.52 -42.08
CA ILE A 57 -10.29 15.44 -41.56
C ILE A 57 -11.61 16.10 -41.14
N GLN A 58 -12.70 15.79 -41.84
CA GLN A 58 -14.04 16.14 -41.34
C GLN A 58 -14.26 15.43 -40.01
N ASP A 59 -14.83 16.14 -39.03
CA ASP A 59 -15.38 15.46 -37.85
C ASP A 59 -16.24 14.31 -38.38
N VAL A 60 -15.88 13.07 -38.01
CA VAL A 60 -16.76 11.93 -38.18
C VAL A 60 -18.06 12.38 -37.55
N GLN A 61 -19.07 12.62 -38.37
CA GLN A 61 -20.37 13.07 -37.88
C GLN A 61 -20.71 12.19 -36.68
N SER A 62 -21.08 12.80 -35.55
CA SER A 62 -21.57 12.05 -34.39
C SER A 62 -22.89 11.32 -34.68
N GLN A 63 -23.36 11.38 -35.93
CA GLN A 63 -24.42 10.54 -36.44
C GLN A 63 -23.96 9.09 -36.31
N PRO A 64 -24.64 8.25 -35.51
CA PRO A 64 -24.33 6.84 -35.43
C PRO A 64 -24.24 6.25 -36.84
N TYR A 65 -23.14 5.53 -37.10
CA TYR A 65 -22.92 4.82 -38.35
C TYR A 65 -24.20 4.07 -38.75
N ARG A 66 -24.68 4.29 -40.00
CA ARG A 66 -25.92 3.67 -40.52
C ARG A 66 -27.20 4.04 -39.75
N GLN A 67 -27.35 5.28 -39.26
CA GLN A 67 -28.59 5.72 -38.60
C GLN A 67 -29.85 5.52 -39.47
N ASN A 68 -29.73 5.79 -40.77
CA ASN A 68 -30.80 5.70 -41.77
C ASN A 68 -30.70 4.45 -42.65
N ASP A 69 -30.01 3.40 -42.21
CA ASP A 69 -29.89 2.18 -42.99
C ASP A 69 -31.22 1.40 -42.98
N PRO A 70 -31.85 1.16 -44.14
CA PRO A 70 -33.08 0.36 -44.23
C PRO A 70 -32.92 -1.06 -43.67
N GLY A 71 -31.69 -1.62 -43.66
CA GLY A 71 -31.38 -2.90 -43.04
C GLY A 71 -31.42 -2.92 -41.51
N LYS A 72 -31.45 -1.74 -40.86
CA LYS A 72 -31.51 -1.62 -39.39
C LYS A 72 -32.82 -2.16 -38.80
N ALA A 73 -33.91 -2.11 -39.55
CA ALA A 73 -35.18 -2.74 -39.15
C ALA A 73 -35.11 -4.28 -39.14
N ILE A 74 -34.21 -4.87 -39.94
CA ILE A 74 -33.98 -6.31 -40.04
C ILE A 74 -33.05 -6.79 -38.92
N LEU A 75 -32.07 -5.96 -38.55
CA LEU A 75 -31.16 -6.19 -37.42
C LEU A 75 -31.85 -5.90 -36.09
N ARG A 76 -32.78 -6.77 -35.68
CA ARG A 76 -33.30 -6.71 -34.31
C ARG A 76 -32.17 -7.05 -33.32
N PRO A 77 -32.02 -6.31 -32.21
CA PRO A 77 -31.14 -6.73 -31.14
C PRO A 77 -31.51 -8.15 -30.74
N ILE A 78 -30.54 -9.06 -30.76
CA ILE A 78 -30.76 -10.45 -30.31
C ILE A 78 -31.19 -10.36 -28.85
N GLU A 79 -32.43 -10.76 -28.58
CA GLU A 79 -32.92 -10.86 -27.22
C GLU A 79 -32.04 -11.85 -26.48
N ARG A 80 -31.44 -11.40 -25.37
CA ARG A 80 -30.52 -12.23 -24.62
C ARG A 80 -31.31 -13.32 -23.91
N ILE A 81 -31.25 -14.54 -24.45
CA ILE A 81 -31.83 -15.73 -23.82
C ILE A 81 -31.08 -16.01 -22.50
N GLY A 82 -31.78 -16.54 -21.50
CA GLY A 82 -31.21 -16.86 -20.19
C GLY A 82 -29.92 -17.68 -20.30
N GLY A 83 -28.87 -17.23 -19.61
CA GLY A 83 -27.52 -17.81 -19.67
C GLY A 83 -26.48 -16.92 -20.35
N GLN A 84 -26.90 -15.93 -21.14
CA GLN A 84 -25.98 -14.93 -21.68
C GLN A 84 -25.52 -13.97 -20.58
N MET A 85 -24.21 -13.73 -20.51
CA MET A 85 -23.63 -12.81 -19.52
C MET A 85 -24.22 -11.41 -19.68
N ARG A 86 -24.62 -10.80 -18.54
CA ARG A 86 -25.11 -9.42 -18.51
C ARG A 86 -24.00 -8.47 -18.91
N ASP A 87 -24.36 -7.45 -19.67
CA ASP A 87 -23.47 -6.35 -20.02
C ASP A 87 -23.68 -5.26 -18.98
N PHE A 88 -22.71 -5.10 -18.10
CA PHE A 88 -22.75 -4.13 -17.01
C PHE A 88 -22.05 -2.83 -17.40
N GLY A 89 -21.59 -2.74 -18.65
CA GLY A 89 -20.97 -1.55 -19.17
C GLY A 89 -21.94 -0.37 -19.13
N LEU A 90 -21.74 0.52 -18.14
CA LEU A 90 -22.38 1.84 -18.07
C LEU A 90 -22.23 2.58 -19.40
N ASP A 91 -23.15 3.50 -19.68
CA ASP A 91 -23.08 4.31 -20.90
C ASP A 91 -21.72 5.02 -20.99
N ASN A 92 -21.01 4.82 -22.10
CA ASN A 92 -19.58 5.15 -22.24
C ASN A 92 -19.28 6.65 -22.17
N LYS A 93 -20.34 7.49 -22.20
CA LYS A 93 -20.23 8.93 -22.43
C LYS A 93 -19.67 9.73 -21.25
N TYR A 94 -19.77 9.24 -20.01
CA TYR A 94 -19.46 10.05 -18.82
C TYR A 94 -18.61 9.37 -17.74
N ARG A 95 -17.93 8.26 -18.05
CA ARG A 95 -17.10 7.55 -17.06
C ARG A 95 -15.62 7.64 -17.39
N CYS A 96 -14.79 7.93 -16.39
CA CYS A 96 -13.37 7.61 -16.45
C CYS A 96 -13.20 6.07 -16.43
N PRO A 97 -12.56 5.46 -17.44
CA PRO A 97 -12.33 4.02 -17.46
C PRO A 97 -11.45 3.62 -16.26
N LYS A 98 -11.86 2.58 -15.53
CA LYS A 98 -11.13 2.10 -14.34
C LYS A 98 -9.76 1.49 -14.69
N TYR A 99 -9.63 1.00 -15.91
CA TYR A 99 -8.43 0.31 -16.40
C TYR A 99 -7.84 1.06 -17.59
N ILE A 100 -6.52 1.16 -17.62
CA ILE A 100 -5.77 1.69 -18.78
C ILE A 100 -5.84 0.64 -19.90
N ILE A 101 -6.05 1.11 -21.14
CA ILE A 101 -5.94 0.25 -22.33
C ILE A 101 -4.50 -0.27 -22.40
N GLY A 102 -4.32 -1.60 -22.42
CA GLY A 102 -2.99 -2.23 -22.39
C GLY A 102 -2.46 -2.53 -21.00
N TYR A 103 -3.26 -2.40 -19.95
CA TYR A 103 -2.92 -2.96 -18.63
C TYR A 103 -2.69 -4.48 -18.75
N THR A 104 -1.50 -4.93 -18.33
CA THR A 104 -1.08 -6.34 -18.41
C THR A 104 -1.20 -7.08 -17.07
N GLY A 105 -1.65 -6.40 -16.02
CA GLY A 105 -1.85 -7.02 -14.71
C GLY A 105 -3.10 -7.90 -14.66
N PHE A 106 -3.28 -8.58 -13.53
CA PHE A 106 -4.37 -9.54 -13.35
C PHE A 106 -5.73 -8.84 -13.17
N ILE A 107 -6.72 -9.25 -13.97
CA ILE A 107 -8.13 -8.86 -13.81
C ILE A 107 -8.95 -10.15 -13.59
N PRO A 108 -9.57 -10.33 -12.41
CA PRO A 108 -10.37 -11.51 -12.12
C PRO A 108 -11.48 -11.70 -13.14
N THR A 109 -11.75 -12.94 -13.53
CA THR A 109 -12.79 -13.33 -14.52
C THR A 109 -12.58 -12.84 -15.96
N LEU A 110 -11.48 -12.14 -16.27
CA LEU A 110 -11.23 -11.60 -17.62
C LEU A 110 -10.81 -12.67 -18.62
N ASN A 111 -10.09 -13.69 -18.16
CA ASN A 111 -9.42 -14.70 -19.01
C ASN A 111 -10.36 -15.46 -19.97
N PHE A 112 -11.67 -15.42 -19.73
CA PHE A 112 -12.68 -16.13 -20.53
C PHE A 112 -13.69 -15.18 -21.19
N ARG A 113 -13.38 -13.87 -21.27
CA ARG A 113 -14.25 -12.86 -21.89
C ARG A 113 -13.69 -12.37 -23.21
N TYR A 114 -14.47 -12.55 -24.27
CA TYR A 114 -14.11 -12.18 -25.64
C TYR A 114 -15.25 -11.41 -26.32
N GLY A 115 -14.96 -10.82 -27.49
CA GLY A 115 -15.96 -10.16 -28.33
C GLY A 115 -16.35 -8.74 -27.92
N LYS A 116 -15.81 -8.20 -26.82
CA LYS A 116 -15.94 -6.78 -26.43
C LYS A 116 -14.58 -6.11 -26.38
N SER A 117 -14.57 -4.77 -26.44
CA SER A 117 -13.34 -3.99 -26.20
C SER A 117 -12.76 -4.29 -24.82
N TYR A 118 -11.43 -4.26 -24.69
CA TYR A 118 -10.72 -4.55 -23.43
C TYR A 118 -11.33 -3.83 -22.21
N GLY A 119 -11.56 -2.52 -22.31
CA GLY A 119 -12.13 -1.74 -21.19
C GLY A 119 -13.52 -2.21 -20.76
N ARG A 120 -14.37 -2.62 -21.70
CA ARG A 120 -15.70 -3.17 -21.42
C ARG A 120 -15.62 -4.55 -20.75
N SER A 121 -14.79 -5.43 -21.30
CA SER A 121 -14.57 -6.76 -20.71
C SER A 121 -14.02 -6.66 -19.30
N ALA A 122 -13.06 -5.75 -19.07
CA ALA A 122 -12.46 -5.50 -17.77
C ALA A 122 -13.46 -4.94 -16.74
N ASP A 123 -14.29 -3.98 -17.15
CA ASP A 123 -15.35 -3.43 -16.30
C ASP A 123 -16.40 -4.49 -15.91
N ASP A 124 -16.88 -5.26 -16.89
CA ASP A 124 -17.82 -6.36 -16.63
C ASP A 124 -17.24 -7.42 -15.70
N SER A 125 -15.97 -7.79 -15.95
CA SER A 125 -15.23 -8.75 -15.14
C SER A 125 -15.11 -8.32 -13.70
N MET A 126 -14.72 -7.07 -13.46
CA MET A 126 -14.59 -6.57 -12.10
C MET A 126 -15.95 -6.47 -11.41
N TYR A 127 -16.98 -6.05 -12.14
CA TYR A 127 -18.34 -6.00 -11.59
C TYR A 127 -18.80 -7.39 -11.14
N GLU A 128 -18.68 -8.40 -12.01
CA GLU A 128 -19.02 -9.79 -11.68
C GLU A 128 -18.25 -10.30 -10.46
N PHE A 129 -16.93 -10.05 -10.43
CA PHE A 129 -16.11 -10.43 -9.29
C PHE A 129 -16.58 -9.80 -7.98
N THR A 130 -16.86 -8.49 -7.98
CA THR A 130 -17.33 -7.78 -6.78
C THR A 130 -18.69 -8.27 -6.30
N GLU A 131 -19.62 -8.56 -7.22
CA GLU A 131 -20.92 -9.13 -6.88
C GLU A 131 -20.78 -10.56 -6.34
N ASN A 132 -19.90 -11.38 -6.91
CA ASN A 132 -19.63 -12.73 -6.41
C ASN A 132 -19.05 -12.69 -4.99
N LEU A 133 -18.11 -11.77 -4.71
CA LEU A 133 -17.59 -11.57 -3.35
C LEU A 133 -18.69 -11.15 -2.37
N ARG A 134 -19.57 -10.24 -2.79
CA ARG A 134 -20.71 -9.79 -1.98
C ARG A 134 -21.62 -10.96 -1.64
N ARG A 135 -22.01 -11.76 -2.63
CA ARG A 135 -22.83 -12.96 -2.44
C ARG A 135 -22.17 -13.99 -1.52
N LEU A 136 -20.88 -14.25 -1.69
CA LEU A 136 -20.15 -15.18 -0.83
C LEU A 136 -20.10 -14.71 0.63
N LYS A 137 -19.94 -13.39 0.85
CA LYS A 137 -19.97 -12.79 2.19
C LYS A 137 -21.35 -12.93 2.81
N GLU A 138 -22.40 -12.59 2.08
CA GLU A 138 -23.80 -12.73 2.52
C GLU A 138 -24.15 -14.20 2.84
N ALA A 139 -23.72 -15.15 1.99
CA ALA A 139 -23.93 -16.58 2.20
C ALA A 139 -23.21 -17.09 3.45
N ARG A 140 -21.96 -16.65 3.67
CA ARG A 140 -21.20 -16.98 4.89
C ARG A 140 -21.91 -16.45 6.13
N GLN A 141 -22.31 -15.17 6.11
CA GLN A 141 -23.04 -14.56 7.22
C GLN A 141 -24.36 -15.29 7.50
N ASN A 142 -25.10 -15.66 6.45
CA ASN A 142 -26.34 -16.41 6.61
C ASN A 142 -26.07 -17.80 7.23
N LYS A 143 -25.04 -18.51 6.76
CA LYS A 143 -24.63 -19.79 7.33
C LYS A 143 -24.22 -19.67 8.81
N GLU A 144 -23.49 -18.61 9.16
CA GLU A 144 -23.12 -18.30 10.55
C GLU A 144 -24.36 -18.01 11.41
N ARG A 145 -25.34 -17.27 10.87
CA ARG A 145 -26.62 -17.00 11.57
C ARG A 145 -27.41 -18.29 11.81
N ILE A 146 -27.57 -19.12 10.79
CA ILE A 146 -28.26 -20.43 10.90
C ILE A 146 -27.54 -21.31 11.93
N ALA A 147 -26.21 -21.43 11.83
CA ALA A 147 -25.42 -22.19 12.79
C ALA A 147 -25.55 -21.67 14.22
N ALA A 148 -25.56 -20.35 14.42
CA ALA A 148 -25.75 -19.73 15.74
C ALA A 148 -27.16 -19.94 16.31
N THR A 149 -28.17 -20.16 15.46
CA THR A 149 -29.54 -20.48 15.89
C THR A 149 -29.71 -21.97 16.20
N ASP A 150 -29.17 -22.86 15.37
CA ASP A 150 -29.41 -24.31 15.47
C ASP A 150 -28.49 -25.02 16.47
N THR A 151 -27.36 -24.40 16.85
CA THR A 151 -26.43 -25.01 17.81
C THR A 151 -26.71 -24.56 19.24
N PRO A 152 -26.72 -25.49 20.23
CA PRO A 152 -26.87 -25.13 21.63
C PRO A 152 -25.67 -24.27 22.06
N LYS A 153 -25.95 -23.12 22.66
CA LYS A 153 -24.90 -22.21 23.16
C LYS A 153 -24.09 -22.92 24.24
N THR A 154 -22.83 -23.22 23.93
CA THR A 154 -21.89 -23.76 24.92
C THR A 154 -21.62 -22.72 26.00
N ARG A 155 -21.55 -23.15 27.25
CA ARG A 155 -21.10 -22.26 28.33
C ARG A 155 -19.59 -22.00 28.14
N PRO A 156 -19.14 -20.74 28.19
CA PRO A 156 -17.71 -20.45 28.14
C PRO A 156 -17.03 -21.12 29.35
N LEU A 157 -15.91 -21.79 29.10
CA LEU A 157 -15.14 -22.48 30.15
C LEU A 157 -14.45 -21.49 31.10
N ARG A 158 -14.15 -20.29 30.61
CA ARG A 158 -13.41 -19.22 31.29
C ARG A 158 -14.25 -17.94 31.25
N GLN A 159 -14.06 -17.05 32.21
CA GLN A 159 -14.69 -15.73 32.21
C GLN A 159 -14.10 -14.87 31.07
N GLU A 160 -14.95 -14.07 30.42
CA GLU A 160 -14.55 -13.18 29.31
C GLU A 160 -13.40 -12.23 29.70
N ASP A 161 -13.41 -11.74 30.95
CA ASP A 161 -12.36 -10.87 31.49
C ASP A 161 -11.00 -11.57 31.54
N GLU A 162 -10.97 -12.85 31.94
CA GLU A 162 -9.73 -13.64 31.93
C GLU A 162 -9.21 -13.88 30.52
N VAL A 163 -10.12 -14.17 29.57
CA VAL A 163 -9.76 -14.40 28.16
C VAL A 163 -9.19 -13.13 27.55
N THR A 164 -9.80 -11.98 27.83
CA THR A 164 -9.33 -10.67 27.35
C THR A 164 -7.97 -10.31 27.94
N LEU A 165 -7.79 -10.54 29.25
CA LEU A 165 -6.50 -10.35 29.91
C LEU A 165 -5.41 -11.24 29.31
N LEU A 166 -5.70 -12.52 29.06
CA LEU A 166 -4.78 -13.47 28.45
C LEU A 166 -4.42 -13.11 27.00
N LEU A 167 -5.39 -12.65 26.21
CA LEU A 167 -5.15 -12.18 24.84
C LEU A 167 -4.25 -10.96 24.82
N ASN A 168 -4.52 -9.98 25.69
CA ASN A 168 -3.67 -8.79 25.84
C ASN A 168 -2.26 -9.17 26.31
N GLU A 169 -2.14 -10.07 27.29
CA GLU A 169 -0.85 -10.57 27.76
C GLU A 169 -0.08 -11.28 26.64
N TYR A 170 -0.78 -12.09 25.82
CA TYR A 170 -0.18 -12.78 24.68
C TYR A 170 0.33 -11.79 23.62
N GLU A 171 -0.46 -10.77 23.28
CA GLU A 171 0.00 -9.71 22.38
C GLU A 171 1.20 -8.97 22.95
N GLU A 172 1.16 -8.57 24.22
CA GLU A 172 2.25 -7.86 24.91
C GLU A 172 3.53 -8.69 25.01
N LYS A 173 3.42 -10.02 25.16
CA LYS A 173 4.57 -10.94 25.13
C LYS A 173 5.18 -11.06 23.72
N ARG A 174 4.36 -10.96 22.67
CA ARG A 174 4.82 -11.05 21.27
C ARG A 174 5.25 -9.72 20.67
N ARG A 175 4.89 -8.59 21.28
CA ARG A 175 5.44 -7.28 20.93
C ARG A 175 6.96 -7.34 21.11
N TYR A 176 7.67 -6.95 20.06
CA TYR A 176 9.13 -6.87 20.10
C TYR A 176 9.53 -5.81 21.14
N LYS A 177 10.11 -6.27 22.24
CA LYS A 177 10.80 -5.40 23.20
C LYS A 177 12.27 -5.45 22.84
N ALA A 178 12.85 -4.30 22.56
CA ALA A 178 14.29 -4.19 22.37
C ALA A 178 14.96 -4.67 23.65
N LYS A 179 15.55 -5.88 23.64
CA LYS A 179 16.31 -6.38 24.78
C LYS A 179 17.56 -5.52 24.88
N GLU A 180 17.67 -4.76 25.96
CA GLU A 180 18.92 -4.09 26.28
C GLU A 180 20.00 -5.15 26.46
N ILE A 181 21.11 -4.98 25.76
CA ILE A 181 22.22 -5.92 25.82
C ILE A 181 22.83 -5.83 27.23
N SER A 182 22.79 -6.94 27.97
CA SER A 182 23.19 -7.00 29.38
C SER A 182 24.20 -8.13 29.62
N PRO A 183 24.93 -8.12 30.75
CA PRO A 183 25.83 -9.23 31.10
C PRO A 183 25.09 -10.59 31.21
N ASP A 184 23.82 -10.58 31.60
CA ASP A 184 23.01 -11.80 31.79
C ASP A 184 22.42 -12.33 30.48
N CYS A 185 22.28 -11.45 29.48
CA CYS A 185 21.84 -11.78 28.13
C CYS A 185 22.80 -11.17 27.10
N PRO A 186 24.03 -11.70 26.95
CA PRO A 186 24.97 -11.20 25.96
C PRO A 186 24.48 -11.51 24.53
N PRO A 187 24.95 -10.77 23.51
CA PRO A 187 24.70 -11.07 22.11
C PRO A 187 25.12 -12.51 21.78
N ILE A 188 24.50 -13.09 20.75
CA ILE A 188 24.85 -14.42 20.27
C ILE A 188 26.21 -14.42 19.56
N ALA A 189 26.87 -15.59 19.53
CA ALA A 189 28.05 -15.79 18.70
C ALA A 189 27.70 -15.52 17.22
N GLY A 190 28.58 -14.80 16.52
CA GLY A 190 28.33 -14.31 15.15
C GLY A 190 27.76 -12.90 15.08
N TYR A 191 27.46 -12.26 16.21
CA TYR A 191 27.19 -10.82 16.25
C TYR A 191 28.40 -10.02 15.74
N THR A 192 28.18 -9.16 14.74
CA THR A 192 29.23 -8.39 14.05
C THR A 192 29.37 -6.95 14.54
N GLY A 193 28.54 -6.53 15.50
CA GLY A 193 28.60 -5.19 16.07
C GLY A 193 29.72 -5.03 17.11
N HIS A 194 29.97 -3.79 17.51
CA HIS A 194 30.99 -3.47 18.52
C HIS A 194 30.54 -3.87 19.93
N ILE A 195 31.44 -4.51 20.68
CA ILE A 195 31.21 -4.87 22.09
C ILE A 195 32.18 -4.06 22.94
N PRO A 196 31.68 -3.13 23.79
CA PRO A 196 32.54 -2.31 24.63
C PRO A 196 33.39 -3.17 25.57
N ARG A 197 34.64 -2.75 25.79
CA ARG A 197 35.60 -3.39 26.73
C ARG A 197 36.00 -4.84 26.39
N VAL A 198 35.59 -5.36 25.24
CA VAL A 198 36.13 -6.60 24.67
C VAL A 198 37.12 -6.21 23.57
N LYS A 199 38.41 -6.15 23.92
CA LYS A 199 39.51 -5.89 22.99
C LYS A 199 40.32 -7.19 22.83
N GLY A 200 41.01 -7.36 21.70
CA GLY A 200 41.80 -8.56 21.36
C GLY A 200 43.04 -8.80 22.25
N ASN A 201 42.88 -8.72 23.57
CA ASN A 201 43.86 -9.18 24.55
C ASN A 201 43.87 -10.73 24.56
N GLU A 202 44.96 -11.36 25.00
CA GLU A 202 45.10 -12.83 25.05
C GLU A 202 43.93 -13.54 25.76
N GLU A 203 43.38 -12.91 26.82
CA GLU A 203 42.24 -13.44 27.57
C GLU A 203 40.94 -13.53 26.75
N SER A 204 40.78 -12.66 25.74
CA SER A 204 39.60 -12.63 24.87
C SER A 204 39.69 -13.63 23.72
N LEU A 205 40.90 -14.06 23.38
CA LEU A 205 41.16 -15.04 22.32
C LEU A 205 41.09 -16.48 22.84
N SER A 206 41.34 -16.70 24.13
CA SER A 206 41.38 -18.03 24.76
C SER A 206 40.04 -18.50 25.34
N GLN A 207 39.07 -17.60 25.56
CA GLN A 207 37.78 -17.93 26.17
C GLN A 207 36.62 -17.94 25.15
N ARG A 208 35.53 -18.64 25.50
CA ARG A 208 34.29 -18.62 24.72
C ARG A 208 33.73 -17.20 24.63
N TYR A 209 33.25 -16.84 23.44
CA TYR A 209 32.69 -15.51 23.15
C TYR A 209 31.72 -14.98 24.23
N ASN A 210 30.69 -15.76 24.62
CA ASN A 210 29.71 -15.32 25.61
C ASN A 210 30.35 -14.94 26.96
N THR A 211 31.40 -15.66 27.38
CA THR A 211 32.11 -15.42 28.65
C THR A 211 32.86 -14.09 28.61
N VAL A 212 33.58 -13.84 27.51
CA VAL A 212 34.33 -12.60 27.29
C VAL A 212 33.40 -11.40 27.28
N VAL A 213 32.28 -11.53 26.55
CA VAL A 213 31.28 -10.47 26.42
C VAL A 213 30.58 -10.18 27.74
N LYS A 214 30.21 -11.21 28.49
CA LYS A 214 29.65 -11.06 29.85
C LYS A 214 30.61 -10.31 30.78
N ARG A 215 31.90 -10.63 30.74
CA ARG A 215 32.94 -9.93 31.52
C ARG A 215 33.08 -8.47 31.09
N GLY A 216 33.13 -8.20 29.79
CA GLY A 216 33.18 -6.84 29.24
C GLY A 216 31.99 -5.98 29.70
N PHE A 217 30.78 -6.53 29.64
CA PHE A 217 29.59 -5.82 30.14
C PHE A 217 29.59 -5.61 31.65
N ASN A 218 30.13 -6.54 32.45
CA ASN A 218 30.28 -6.33 33.89
C ASN A 218 31.23 -5.17 34.21
N ILE A 219 32.35 -5.06 33.49
CA ILE A 219 33.28 -3.94 33.62
C ILE A 219 32.58 -2.63 33.24
N LEU A 220 31.87 -2.62 32.10
CA LEU A 220 31.12 -1.45 31.66
C LEU A 220 30.04 -1.02 32.68
N LYS A 221 29.36 -1.99 33.31
CA LYS A 221 28.35 -1.75 34.35
C LYS A 221 28.97 -1.07 35.57
N GLN A 222 30.12 -1.57 36.04
CA GLN A 222 30.86 -0.96 37.16
C GLN A 222 31.35 0.46 36.81
N GLU A 223 31.86 0.67 35.59
CA GLU A 223 32.26 2.01 35.13
C GLU A 223 31.09 3.01 35.11
N ARG A 224 29.90 2.56 34.67
CA ARG A 224 28.68 3.39 34.70
C ARG A 224 28.31 3.77 36.13
N GLN A 225 28.26 2.80 37.04
CA GLN A 225 27.95 3.05 38.45
C GLN A 225 28.92 4.05 39.09
N LYS A 226 30.24 3.91 38.84
CA LYS A 226 31.24 4.87 39.34
C LYS A 226 31.03 6.28 38.78
N ARG A 227 30.73 6.38 37.49
CA ARG A 227 30.45 7.68 36.83
C ARG A 227 29.20 8.33 37.38
N ASP A 228 28.15 7.57 37.60
CA ASP A 228 26.88 8.06 38.14
C ASP A 228 27.06 8.52 39.61
N ALA A 229 27.83 7.78 40.40
CA ALA A 229 28.22 8.20 41.74
C ALA A 229 28.99 9.52 41.73
N MET A 230 29.97 9.68 40.83
CA MET A 230 30.71 10.95 40.68
C MET A 230 29.81 12.10 40.25
N LYS A 231 28.89 11.87 39.30
CA LYS A 231 27.91 12.88 38.89
C LYS A 231 27.02 13.30 40.05
N ASN A 232 26.53 12.34 40.85
CA ASN A 232 25.71 12.64 42.02
C ASN A 232 26.47 13.46 43.07
N ILE A 233 27.76 13.16 43.29
CA ILE A 233 28.62 13.96 44.16
C ILE A 233 28.78 15.37 43.60
N GLN A 234 29.04 15.50 42.29
CA GLN A 234 29.22 16.79 41.63
C GLN A 234 27.96 17.65 41.70
N LEU A 235 26.77 17.06 41.51
CA LEU A 235 25.48 17.74 41.68
C LEU A 235 25.30 18.26 43.11
N LYS A 236 25.57 17.43 44.12
CA LYS A 236 25.52 17.87 45.53
C LYS A 236 26.48 19.02 45.82
N ILE A 237 27.69 18.99 45.25
CA ILE A 237 28.66 20.07 45.41
C ILE A 237 28.12 21.36 44.77
N THR A 238 27.59 21.29 43.56
CA THR A 238 27.01 22.47 42.89
C THR A 238 25.81 23.03 43.64
N ASP A 239 24.96 22.17 44.22
CA ASP A 239 23.82 22.59 45.03
C ASP A 239 24.28 23.36 46.29
N ILE A 240 25.30 22.85 47.00
CA ILE A 240 25.87 23.50 48.19
C ILE A 240 26.50 24.85 47.84
N VAL A 241 27.24 24.94 46.73
CA VAL A 241 27.85 26.22 46.28
C VAL A 241 26.76 27.24 45.95
N ASN A 242 25.71 26.83 45.23
CA ASN A 242 24.58 27.69 44.90
C ASN A 242 23.80 28.17 46.14
N GLU A 243 23.69 27.35 47.19
CA GLU A 243 23.07 27.74 48.47
C GLU A 243 23.91 28.78 49.23
N GLN A 244 25.24 28.72 49.13
CA GLN A 244 26.15 29.68 49.78
C GLN A 244 26.20 31.04 49.05
N GLU A 245 25.93 31.08 47.75
CA GLU A 245 25.91 32.29 46.93
C GLU A 245 24.56 33.05 46.97
N GLN A 246 23.56 32.56 47.72
CA GLN A 246 22.31 33.28 47.94
C GLN A 246 22.58 34.56 48.77
N PRO A 247 22.34 35.78 48.22
CA PRO A 247 22.63 37.01 48.94
C PRO A 247 21.75 37.12 50.19
N TYR A 248 22.38 37.38 51.34
CA TYR A 248 21.68 37.64 52.60
C TYR A 248 20.78 38.86 52.45
N ILE A 249 19.47 38.64 52.40
CA ILE A 249 18.46 39.70 52.46
C ILE A 249 18.14 39.91 53.95
N PRO A 250 18.60 41.02 54.58
CA PRO A 250 18.26 41.30 55.96
C PRO A 250 16.74 41.46 56.10
N LYS A 251 16.14 40.68 57.01
CA LYS A 251 14.73 40.84 57.39
C LYS A 251 14.62 42.11 58.23
N ASN A 252 14.21 43.22 57.61
CA ASN A 252 13.90 44.45 58.34
C ASN A 252 12.65 44.23 59.22
N SER A 253 12.79 44.62 60.48
CA SER A 253 11.71 44.80 61.47
C SER A 253 10.93 46.09 61.21
#